data_AF-A0A382AQ18-F1
#
_entry.id   AF-A0A382AQ18-F1
#
_cell.length_a   1.000
_cell.length_b   1.000
_cell.length_c   1.000
_cell.angle_alpha   90.00
_cell.angle_beta   90.00
_cell.angle_gamma   90.00
#
_symmetry.space_group_name_H-M   'P 1'
#
loop_
_entity.id
_entity.type
_entity.pdbx_description
1 polymer ?
#
loop_
_entity_poly.entity_id
_entity_poly.type
_entity_poly.pdbx_seq_one_letter_code
_entity_poly.pdbx_strand_id
1 'polypeptide(L)'
;MKNFTISYQVNFTYEDPSENISRLIDITMQSKNLHSLQKILHEHSIEDDVERNENAKSKVIDINSEYFLIVDHKGKQVWKDWNFKEI
;
A
#
# COMPACT_ATOMS: atom_id res chain seq x y z
N MET A 1 -10.81 -2.50 -19.70
CA MET A 1 -10.09 -2.10 -18.46
C MET A 1 -8.87 -2.99 -18.32
N LYS A 2 -7.80 -2.51 -17.67
CA LYS A 2 -6.59 -3.29 -17.41
C LYS A 2 -6.41 -3.45 -15.90
N ASN A 3 -5.95 -4.63 -15.49
CA ASN A 3 -5.55 -4.87 -14.12
C ASN A 3 -4.13 -4.32 -13.90
N PHE A 4 -3.94 -3.73 -12.74
CA PHE A 4 -2.64 -3.33 -12.21
C PHE A 4 -2.51 -3.91 -10.81
N THR A 5 -1.33 -4.42 -10.50
CA THR A 5 -0.95 -4.77 -9.12
C THR A 5 -0.14 -3.61 -8.57
N ILE A 6 -0.60 -3.03 -7.47
CA ILE A 6 0.06 -1.95 -6.76
C ILE A 6 0.60 -2.53 -5.46
N SER A 7 1.91 -2.39 -5.24
CA SER A 7 2.55 -2.80 -4.00
C SER A 7 2.68 -1.61 -3.06
N TYR A 8 2.19 -1.79 -1.85
CA TYR A 8 2.22 -0.82 -0.75
C TYR A 8 3.11 -1.32 0.38
N GLN A 9 3.81 -0.39 1.03
CA GLN A 9 4.24 -0.55 2.41
C GLN A 9 3.21 0.13 3.30
N VAL A 10 2.70 -0.61 4.28
CA VAL A 10 1.74 -0.13 5.26
C VAL A 10 2.38 -0.23 6.64
N ASN A 11 2.52 0.91 7.28
CA ASN A 11 3.10 1.06 8.61
C ASN A 11 1.98 1.21 9.63
N PHE A 12 1.95 0.31 10.60
CA PHE A 12 1.02 0.36 11.73
C PHE A 12 1.76 0.87 12.95
N THR A 13 1.27 1.98 13.50
CA THR A 13 1.75 2.54 14.76
C THR A 13 0.75 2.20 15.86
N TYR A 14 1.20 1.51 16.89
CA TYR A 14 0.39 1.12 18.04
C TYR A 14 0.71 1.99 19.26
N GLU A 15 -0.17 1.97 20.27
CA GLU A 15 0.07 2.61 21.56
C GLU A 15 1.30 2.07 22.27
N ASP A 16 1.56 0.76 22.14
CA ASP A 16 2.84 0.16 22.52
C ASP A 16 3.78 0.18 21.29
N PRO A 17 4.86 0.98 21.29
CA PRO A 17 5.77 1.06 20.14
C PRO A 17 6.47 -0.27 19.82
N SER A 18 6.53 -1.21 20.76
CA SER A 18 7.07 -2.56 20.51
C SER A 18 6.19 -3.42 19.62
N GLU A 19 4.91 -3.05 19.45
CA GLU A 19 3.97 -3.71 18.55
C GLU A 19 3.92 -3.06 17.15
N ASN A 20 4.67 -1.97 16.92
CA ASN A 20 4.79 -1.34 15.62
C ASN A 20 5.28 -2.33 14.57
N ILE A 21 4.63 -2.33 13.42
CA ILE A 21 4.95 -3.25 12.33
C ILE A 21 4.70 -2.62 10.97
N SER A 22 5.58 -2.96 10.03
CA SER A 22 5.44 -2.64 8.63
C SER A 22 5.06 -3.89 7.85
N ARG A 23 4.12 -3.78 6.91
CA ARG A 23 3.67 -4.87 6.05
C ARG A 23 3.74 -4.46 4.59
N LEU A 24 4.11 -5.41 3.73
CA LEU A 24 4.01 -5.26 2.29
C LEU A 24 2.70 -5.88 1.82
N ILE A 25 1.95 -5.13 1.02
CA ILE A 25 0.61 -5.55 0.56
C ILE A 25 0.48 -5.27 -0.93
N ASP A 26 0.00 -6.26 -1.67
CA ASP A 26 -0.32 -6.12 -3.07
C ASP A 26 -1.83 -5.98 -3.25
N ILE A 27 -2.26 -4.88 -3.86
CA ILE A 27 -3.65 -4.61 -4.19
C ILE A 27 -3.81 -4.64 -5.71
N THR A 28 -4.82 -5.35 -6.20
CA THR A 28 -5.16 -5.35 -7.61
C THR A 28 -6.26 -4.34 -7.88
N MET A 29 -5.99 -3.35 -8.74
CA MET A 29 -6.97 -2.36 -9.18
C MET A 29 -7.20 -2.40 -10.68
N GLN A 30 -8.42 -2.07 -11.09
CA GLN A 30 -8.77 -1.92 -12.50
C GLN A 30 -8.77 -0.45 -12.91
N SER A 31 -8.04 -0.14 -13.98
CA SER A 31 -8.03 1.22 -14.54
C SER A 31 -7.92 1.19 -16.06
N LYS A 32 -8.21 2.33 -16.70
CA LYS A 32 -8.09 2.48 -18.16
C LYS A 32 -6.62 2.46 -18.60
N ASN A 33 -5.76 3.13 -17.85
CA ASN A 33 -4.32 3.26 -18.09
C ASN A 33 -3.62 3.68 -16.78
N LEU A 34 -2.28 3.72 -16.81
CA LEU A 34 -1.45 4.09 -15.66
C LEU A 34 -1.78 5.49 -15.13
N HIS A 35 -1.99 6.47 -16.01
CA HIS A 35 -2.27 7.84 -15.60
C HIS A 35 -3.60 7.97 -14.84
N SER A 36 -4.66 7.31 -15.34
CA SER A 36 -5.94 7.23 -14.63
C SER A 36 -5.81 6.50 -13.30
N LEU A 37 -4.99 5.45 -13.22
CA LEU A 37 -4.70 4.76 -11.97
C LEU A 37 -4.02 5.69 -10.98
N GLN A 38 -2.95 6.39 -11.37
CA GLN A 38 -2.23 7.32 -10.49
C GLN A 38 -3.11 8.43 -9.92
N LYS A 39 -4.10 8.91 -10.70
CA LYS A 39 -5.10 9.85 -10.19
C LYS A 39 -5.94 9.24 -9.08
N ILE A 40 -6.41 8.00 -9.25
CA ILE A 40 -7.16 7.26 -8.21
C ILE A 40 -6.28 7.06 -6.97
N LEU A 41 -5.04 6.64 -7.16
CA LEU A 41 -4.08 6.42 -6.06
C LEU A 41 -3.76 7.69 -5.27
N HIS A 42 -3.88 8.86 -5.88
CA HIS A 42 -3.70 10.14 -5.20
C HIS A 42 -4.91 10.54 -4.36
N GLU A 43 -6.11 10.07 -4.73
CA GLU A 43 -7.38 10.43 -4.08
C GLU A 43 -7.84 9.36 -3.07
N HIS A 44 -7.30 8.15 -3.14
CA HIS A 44 -7.76 6.99 -2.37
C HIS A 44 -6.67 6.49 -1.41
N SER A 45 -6.99 6.48 -0.12
CA SER A 45 -6.20 5.79 0.91
C SER A 45 -6.66 4.33 1.00
N ILE A 46 -5.70 3.42 1.20
CA ILE A 46 -5.98 1.99 1.41
C ILE A 46 -6.06 1.63 2.90
N GLU A 47 -5.86 2.60 3.80
CA GLU A 47 -5.75 2.39 5.24
C GLU A 47 -6.97 1.69 5.86
N ASP A 48 -8.16 1.97 5.31
CA ASP A 48 -9.43 1.36 5.74
C ASP A 48 -9.57 -0.11 5.30
N ASP A 49 -8.84 -0.52 4.26
CA ASP A 49 -8.93 -1.86 3.66
C ASP A 49 -7.88 -2.84 4.22
N VAL A 50 -6.98 -2.38 5.12
CA VAL A 50 -5.91 -3.23 5.64
C VAL A 50 -6.29 -3.94 6.93
N GLU A 51 -6.15 -5.27 6.92
CA GLU A 51 -6.32 -6.10 8.12
C GLU A 51 -5.25 -5.78 9.19
N ARG A 52 -5.73 -5.54 10.41
CA ARG A 52 -4.91 -5.23 11.59
C ARG A 52 -4.24 -6.48 12.14
N ASN A 53 -3.22 -6.30 12.99
CA ASN A 53 -2.61 -7.44 13.67
C ASN A 53 -3.54 -7.95 14.78
N GLU A 54 -4.18 -9.11 14.58
CA GLU A 54 -5.08 -9.73 15.57
C GLU A 54 -4.38 -10.06 16.90
N ASN A 55 -3.06 -10.19 16.91
CA ASN A 55 -2.28 -10.49 18.10
C ASN A 55 -1.81 -9.24 18.88
N ALA A 56 -2.02 -8.03 18.34
CA ALA A 56 -1.64 -6.80 19.01
C ALA A 56 -2.57 -6.55 20.21
N LYS A 57 -1.98 -6.24 21.37
CA LYS A 57 -2.73 -6.00 22.61
C LYS A 57 -3.13 -4.55 22.76
N SER A 58 -2.36 -3.66 22.14
CA SER A 58 -2.57 -2.22 22.21
C SER A 58 -3.33 -1.69 20.99
N LYS A 59 -3.91 -0.50 21.11
CA LYS A 59 -4.69 0.08 20.01
C LYS A 59 -3.77 0.64 18.93
N VAL A 60 -4.23 0.59 17.68
CA VAL A 60 -3.58 1.33 16.59
C VAL A 60 -3.84 2.82 16.79
N ILE A 61 -2.77 3.60 16.83
CA ILE A 61 -2.79 5.07 16.86
C ILE A 61 -2.87 5.62 15.44
N ASP A 62 -2.10 5.04 14.53
CA ASP A 62 -1.95 5.55 13.17
C ASP A 62 -1.66 4.43 12.18
N ILE A 63 -2.12 4.61 10.94
CA ILE A 63 -1.81 3.75 9.81
C ILE A 63 -1.36 4.67 8.69
N ASN A 64 -0.16 4.43 8.17
CA ASN A 64 0.36 5.16 7.02
C ASN A 64 0.64 4.17 5.90
N SER A 65 0.15 4.48 4.70
CA SER A 65 0.36 3.65 3.51
C SER A 65 1.03 4.42 2.38
N GLU A 66 2.07 3.83 1.80
CA GLU A 66 2.77 4.37 0.64
C GLU A 66 2.94 3.28 -0.42
N TYR A 67 2.53 3.57 -1.66
CA TYR A 67 2.80 2.66 -2.77
C TYR A 67 4.16 2.94 -3.39
N PHE A 68 4.92 1.88 -3.70
CA PHE A 68 6.28 1.99 -4.21
C PHE A 68 6.49 1.27 -5.56
N LEU A 69 5.53 0.44 -5.98
CA LEU A 69 5.61 -0.32 -7.23
C LEU A 69 4.24 -0.47 -7.88
N ILE A 70 4.19 -0.33 -9.20
CA ILE A 70 3.01 -0.67 -10.00
C ILE A 70 3.44 -1.61 -11.14
N VAL A 71 2.76 -2.74 -11.22
CA VAL A 71 2.95 -3.78 -12.23
C VAL A 71 1.68 -3.90 -13.06
N ASP A 72 1.80 -4.02 -14.39
CA ASP A 72 0.64 -4.26 -15.25
C ASP A 72 0.20 -5.73 -15.26
N HIS A 73 -0.98 -6.01 -15.82
CA HIS A 73 -1.51 -7.35 -16.05
C HIS A 73 -0.59 -8.36 -16.77
N LYS A 74 0.56 -7.94 -17.33
CA LYS A 74 1.56 -8.82 -17.96
C LYS A 74 2.78 -9.06 -17.07
N GLY A 75 2.78 -8.56 -15.84
CA GLY A 75 3.93 -8.63 -14.95
C GLY A 75 5.00 -7.57 -15.26
N LYS A 76 4.73 -6.59 -16.13
CA LYS A 76 5.70 -5.53 -16.44
C LYS A 76 5.63 -4.45 -15.37
N GLN A 77 6.77 -4.11 -14.77
CA GLN A 77 6.90 -2.89 -13.96
C GLN A 77 6.64 -1.66 -14.84
N VAL A 78 5.58 -0.92 -14.55
CA VAL A 78 5.18 0.28 -15.29
C VAL A 78 5.45 1.56 -14.51
N TRP A 79 5.64 1.45 -13.19
CA TRP A 79 6.06 2.55 -12.33
C TRP A 79 6.74 2.00 -11.08
N LYS A 80 7.69 2.76 -10.53
CA LYS A 80 8.38 2.48 -9.28
C LYS A 80 8.82 3.79 -8.64
N ASP A 81 8.69 3.92 -7.33
CA ASP A 81 9.36 4.98 -6.59
C ASP A 81 10.83 4.60 -6.37
N TRP A 82 11.73 5.43 -6.89
CA TRP A 82 13.18 5.25 -6.75
C TRP A 82 13.73 5.82 -5.44
N ASN A 83 12.96 6.65 -4.76
CA ASN A 83 13.33 7.24 -3.48
C ASN A 83 12.82 6.41 -2.29
N PHE A 84 11.93 5.46 -2.55
CA PHE A 84 11.47 4.52 -1.55
C PHE A 84 12.67 3.72 -1.00
N LYS A 85 12.98 3.97 0.26
CA LYS A 85 13.95 3.20 1.03
C LYS A 85 13.12 2.33 1.96
N GLU A 86 13.31 1.01 1.86
CA GLU A 86 12.79 0.07 2.84
C GLU A 86 13.32 0.54 4.21
N ILE A 87 12.42 1.04 5.06
CA ILE A 87 12.75 1.61 6.38
C ILE A 87 13.04 0.48 7.36
#